data_AF-A0A2M7EK38-F1
#
_entry.id   AF-A0A2M7EK38-F1
#
_cell.length_a   1.000
_cell.length_b   1.000
_cell.length_c   1.000
_cell.angle_alpha   90.00
_cell.angle_beta   90.00
_cell.angle_gamma   90.00
#
_symmetry.space_group_name_H-M   'P 1'
#
loop_
_entity.id
_entity.type
_entity.pdbx_description
1 polymer ?
#
loop_
_entity_poly.entity_id
_entity_poly.type
_entity_poly.pdbx_seq_one_letter_code
_entity_poly.pdbx_strand_id
1 'polypeptide(L)'
;MSLYQKYPVKIFALDANGFSVYGAILLVGIVGFLTARITSFPMWKVSDEMVPYIGISIIIARIGCFLNGCCFGKVSNLPWAVRFPFFSAAHLYQISTGQTNLMTSLPVHPTQLYEALGALISMFLAMWIHKKKKV
;
A
#
# COMPACT_ATOMS: atom_id res chain seq x y z
N MET A 1 9.49 -7.97 18.82
CA MET A 1 8.91 -9.21 19.37
C MET A 1 8.47 -9.10 20.85
N SER A 2 9.07 -8.24 21.69
CA SER A 2 8.79 -8.21 23.15
C SER A 2 7.45 -7.56 23.58
N LEU A 3 6.81 -6.75 22.72
CA LEU A 3 5.57 -6.02 23.09
C LEU A 3 4.37 -6.97 23.32
N TYR A 4 4.21 -7.99 22.48
CA TYR A 4 3.07 -8.93 22.53
C TYR A 4 3.21 -9.98 23.64
N GLN A 5 4.45 -10.33 24.03
CA GLN A 5 4.69 -11.19 25.18
C GLN A 5 4.24 -10.53 26.49
N LYS A 6 4.38 -9.20 26.59
CA LYS A 6 4.02 -8.44 27.78
C LYS A 6 2.54 -8.04 27.81
N TYR A 7 1.90 -7.91 26.64
CA TYR A 7 0.49 -7.50 26.51
C TYR A 7 -0.22 -8.33 25.43
N PRO A 8 -0.65 -9.56 25.75
CA PRO A 8 -1.27 -10.46 24.76
C PRO A 8 -2.62 -9.94 24.23
N VAL A 9 -3.35 -9.14 25.02
CA VAL A 9 -4.63 -8.56 24.61
C VAL A 9 -4.48 -7.56 23.45
N LYS A 10 -3.28 -7.00 23.23
CA LYS A 10 -3.01 -6.09 22.10
C LYS A 10 -3.13 -6.77 20.73
N ILE A 11 -3.19 -8.10 20.66
CA ILE A 11 -3.42 -8.82 19.40
C ILE A 11 -4.82 -8.50 18.84
N PHE A 12 -5.80 -8.24 19.72
CA PHE A 12 -7.17 -7.88 19.33
C PHE A 12 -7.42 -6.37 19.32
N ALA A 13 -6.40 -5.57 19.65
CA ALA A 13 -6.53 -4.12 19.57
C ALA A 13 -6.56 -3.70 18.09
N LEU A 14 -7.69 -3.14 17.66
CA LEU A 14 -7.89 -2.61 16.32
C LEU A 14 -7.33 -1.18 16.22
N ASP A 15 -6.13 -0.97 16.74
CA ASP A 15 -5.45 0.32 16.60
C ASP A 15 -5.05 0.51 15.12
N ALA A 16 -5.08 1.75 14.63
CA ALA A 16 -4.70 2.08 13.25
C ALA A 16 -3.21 1.84 12.93
N ASN A 17 -2.46 1.22 13.84
CA ASN A 17 -1.01 1.07 13.81
C ASN A 17 -0.61 -0.41 13.86
N GLY A 18 0.40 -0.80 13.07
CA GLY A 18 0.99 -2.14 13.14
C GLY A 18 0.45 -3.17 12.15
N PHE A 19 -0.34 -2.76 11.16
CA PHE A 19 -0.76 -3.66 10.07
C PHE A 19 0.42 -4.10 9.23
N SER A 20 0.52 -5.41 8.99
CA SER A 20 1.55 -6.03 8.17
C SER A 20 0.94 -6.59 6.89
N VAL A 21 1.52 -6.21 5.74
CA VAL A 21 1.11 -6.70 4.42
C VAL A 21 1.28 -8.22 4.30
N TYR A 22 2.30 -8.78 4.94
CA TYR A 22 2.57 -10.23 4.90
C TYR A 22 1.45 -11.06 5.55
N GLY A 23 0.87 -10.56 6.65
CA GLY A 23 -0.24 -11.23 7.32
C GLY A 23 -1.49 -11.26 6.43
N ALA A 24 -1.77 -10.16 5.73
CA ALA A 24 -2.86 -10.10 4.77
C ALA A 24 -2.66 -11.07 3.59
N ILE A 25 -1.46 -11.12 3.00
CA ILE A 25 -1.15 -12.03 1.89
C ILE A 25 -1.34 -13.49 2.30
N LEU A 26 -0.85 -13.87 3.48
CA LEU A 26 -0.97 -15.23 4.01
C LEU A 26 -2.44 -15.61 4.21
N LEU A 27 -3.22 -14.75 4.87
CA LEU A 27 -4.64 -14.99 5.09
C LEU A 27 -5.43 -15.08 3.78
N VAL A 28 -5.19 -14.18 2.82
CA VAL A 28 -5.84 -14.21 1.51
C VAL A 28 -5.50 -15.50 0.76
N GLY A 29 -4.24 -15.97 0.83
CA GLY A 29 -3.83 -17.25 0.24
C GLY A 29 -4.54 -18.45 0.85
N ILE A 30 -4.62 -18.52 2.19
CA ILE A 30 -5.32 -19.60 2.91
C ILE A 30 -6.82 -19.59 2.59
N VAL A 31 -7.46 -18.43 2.70
CA VAL A 31 -8.89 -18.27 2.44
C VAL A 31 -9.22 -18.59 0.99
N GLY A 32 -8.40 -18.12 0.04
CA GLY A 32 -8.53 -18.49 -1.36
C GLY A 32 -8.46 -20.00 -1.57
N PHE A 33 -7.44 -20.65 -0.98
CA PHE A 33 -7.27 -22.12 -1.07
C PHE A 33 -8.45 -22.89 -0.49
N LEU A 34 -8.92 -22.53 0.70
CA LEU A 34 -10.08 -23.17 1.33
C LEU A 34 -11.34 -22.96 0.47
N THR A 35 -11.59 -21.74 0.01
CA THR A 35 -12.78 -21.40 -0.78
C THR A 35 -12.81 -22.19 -2.08
N ALA A 36 -11.66 -22.36 -2.74
CA ALA A 36 -11.53 -23.18 -3.93
C ALA A 36 -11.85 -24.65 -3.68
N ARG A 37 -11.40 -25.19 -2.54
CA ARG A 37 -11.67 -26.59 -2.17
C ARG A 37 -13.14 -26.82 -1.84
N ILE A 38 -13.79 -25.87 -1.19
CA ILE A 38 -15.20 -25.97 -0.80
C ILE A 38 -16.12 -25.81 -2.02
N THR A 39 -15.83 -24.87 -2.91
CA THR A 39 -16.74 -24.52 -4.01
C THR A 39 -16.43 -25.23 -5.33
N SER A 40 -15.33 -26.00 -5.42
CA SER A 40 -14.86 -26.70 -6.63
C SER A 40 -14.69 -25.79 -7.87
N PHE A 41 -14.62 -24.47 -7.68
CA PHE A 41 -14.39 -23.53 -8.76
C PHE A 41 -12.92 -23.50 -9.17
N PRO A 42 -12.63 -23.27 -10.47
CA PRO A 42 -11.27 -23.08 -10.94
C PRO A 42 -10.70 -21.78 -10.36
N MET A 43 -9.81 -21.92 -9.37
CA MET A 43 -9.07 -20.81 -8.73
C MET A 43 -8.57 -19.75 -9.70
N TRP A 44 -8.02 -20.20 -10.82
CA TRP A 44 -7.44 -19.33 -11.84
C TRP A 44 -8.45 -18.33 -12.42
N LYS A 45 -9.72 -18.73 -12.60
CA LYS A 45 -10.75 -17.82 -13.11
C LYS A 45 -11.14 -16.77 -12.07
N VAL A 46 -11.23 -17.17 -10.80
CA VAL A 46 -11.55 -16.25 -9.70
C VAL A 46 -10.42 -15.23 -9.54
N SER A 47 -9.17 -15.69 -9.53
CA SER A 47 -8.00 -14.82 -9.46
C SER A 47 -7.94 -13.82 -10.61
N ASP A 48 -8.23 -14.25 -11.84
CA ASP A 48 -8.25 -13.38 -13.02
C ASP A 48 -9.35 -12.30 -12.94
N GLU A 49 -10.50 -12.61 -12.34
CA GLU A 49 -11.58 -11.64 -12.12
C GLU A 49 -11.31 -10.70 -10.93
N MET A 50 -10.47 -11.10 -9.98
CA MET A 50 -10.08 -10.27 -8.83
C MET A 50 -9.04 -9.18 -9.16
N VAL A 51 -8.29 -9.32 -10.25
CA VAL A 51 -7.24 -8.37 -10.67
C VAL A 51 -7.66 -6.89 -10.63
N PRO A 52 -8.80 -6.46 -11.21
CA PRO A 52 -9.20 -5.06 -11.17
C PRO A 52 -9.44 -4.55 -9.74
N TYR A 53 -10.04 -5.38 -8.88
CA TYR A 53 -10.30 -5.03 -7.48
C TYR A 53 -9.01 -4.85 -6.69
N ILE A 54 -8.01 -5.71 -6.94
CA ILE A 54 -6.68 -5.58 -6.35
C ILE A 54 -6.02 -4.26 -6.81
N GLY A 55 -6.13 -3.92 -8.10
CA GLY A 55 -5.66 -2.64 -8.63
C GLY A 55 -6.25 -1.44 -7.88
N ILE A 56 -7.57 -1.39 -7.72
CA ILE A 56 -8.27 -0.33 -6.98
C ILE A 56 -7.77 -0.27 -5.52
N SER A 57 -7.62 -1.42 -4.86
CA SER A 57 -7.16 -1.48 -3.47
C SER A 57 -5.76 -0.86 -3.29
N ILE A 58 -4.85 -1.09 -4.23
CA ILE A 58 -3.49 -0.53 -4.19
C ILE A 58 -3.53 0.98 -4.40
N ILE A 59 -4.35 1.47 -5.34
CA ILE A 59 -4.51 2.92 -5.58
C ILE A 59 -4.99 3.61 -4.30
N ILE A 60 -6.04 3.10 -3.67
CA ILE A 60 -6.58 3.65 -2.42
C ILE A 60 -5.53 3.61 -1.31
N ALA A 61 -4.82 2.49 -1.16
CA ALA A 61 -3.77 2.36 -0.15
C ALA A 61 -2.65 3.39 -0.36
N ARG A 62 -2.19 3.60 -1.60
CA ARG A 62 -1.11 4.55 -1.90
C ARG A 62 -1.54 6.00 -1.76
N ILE A 63 -2.79 6.32 -2.09
CA ILE A 63 -3.37 7.64 -1.79
C ILE A 63 -3.42 7.85 -0.27
N GLY A 64 -3.81 6.84 0.51
CA GLY A 64 -3.74 6.88 1.97
C GLY A 64 -2.33 7.14 2.49
N CYS A 65 -1.31 6.47 1.95
CA CYS A 65 0.09 6.72 2.29
C CYS A 65 0.53 8.15 1.96
N PHE A 66 0.07 8.70 0.83
CA PHE A 66 0.35 10.08 0.45
C PHE A 66 -0.28 11.07 1.45
N LEU A 67 -1.54 10.88 1.83
CA LEU A 67 -2.22 11.73 2.82
C LEU A 67 -1.58 11.65 4.21
N ASN A 68 -1.07 10.48 4.59
CA ASN A 68 -0.36 10.27 5.85
C ASN A 68 1.11 10.77 5.79
N GLY A 69 1.63 11.04 4.59
CA GLY A 69 3.02 11.44 4.39
C GLY A 69 4.04 10.34 4.70
N CYS A 70 3.67 9.07 4.51
CA CYS A 70 4.56 7.91 4.71
C CYS A 70 4.96 7.27 3.36
N CYS A 71 6.05 6.49 3.35
CA CYS A 71 6.56 5.82 2.14
C CYS A 71 6.93 6.78 0.98
N PHE A 72 7.47 7.94 1.34
CA PHE A 72 7.95 8.95 0.40
C PHE A 72 9.31 8.56 -0.20
N GLY A 73 9.65 9.17 -1.33
CA GLY A 73 10.90 8.95 -2.02
C GLY A 73 12.05 9.81 -1.49
N LYS A 74 13.14 9.84 -2.26
CA LYS A 74 14.32 10.65 -1.91
C LYS A 74 14.03 12.15 -2.06
N VAL A 75 14.83 12.96 -1.37
CA VAL A 75 14.85 14.42 -1.54
C VAL A 75 15.19 14.76 -2.99
N SER A 76 14.45 15.70 -3.56
CA SER A 76 14.61 16.07 -4.97
C SER A 76 14.16 17.49 -5.23
N ASN A 77 14.84 18.16 -6.16
CA ASN A 77 14.59 19.55 -6.57
C ASN A 77 13.75 19.68 -7.84
N LEU A 78 13.10 18.59 -8.26
CA LEU A 78 12.22 18.58 -9.44
C LEU A 78 10.98 19.45 -9.21
N PRO A 79 10.40 20.04 -10.27
CA PRO A 79 9.28 20.97 -10.14
C PRO A 79 7.98 20.31 -9.62
N TRP A 80 7.88 18.98 -9.73
CA TRP A 80 6.75 18.20 -9.21
C TRP A 80 7.06 17.49 -7.87
N ALA A 81 8.20 17.78 -7.26
CA ALA A 81 8.51 17.26 -5.92
C ALA A 81 7.56 17.90 -4.90
N VAL A 82 7.09 17.10 -3.95
CA VAL A 82 6.08 17.52 -2.97
C VAL A 82 6.73 17.78 -1.62
N ARG A 83 6.33 18.87 -0.97
CA ARG A 83 6.68 19.15 0.43
C ARG A 83 5.54 18.69 1.33
N PHE A 84 5.85 17.77 2.23
CA PHE A 84 4.90 17.35 3.25
C PHE A 84 4.83 18.39 4.38
N PRO A 85 3.69 18.49 5.08
CA PRO A 85 3.53 19.45 6.17
C PRO A 85 4.46 19.16 7.35
N PHE A 86 4.67 20.16 8.20
CA PHE A 86 5.46 20.02 9.41
C PHE A 86 4.93 18.91 10.32
N PHE A 87 5.82 18.20 11.01
CA PHE A 87 5.49 17.05 11.88
C PHE A 87 4.84 15.85 11.17
N SER A 88 4.76 15.84 9.85
CA SER A 88 4.41 14.63 9.10
C SER A 88 5.48 13.54 9.27
N ALA A 89 5.12 12.29 8.99
CA ALA A 89 6.07 11.17 9.03
C ALA A 89 7.31 11.41 8.14
N ALA A 90 7.13 12.06 6.99
CA ALA A 90 8.21 12.48 6.12
C ALA A 90 9.16 13.49 6.76
N HIS A 91 8.63 14.53 7.38
CA HIS A 91 9.45 15.54 8.05
C HIS A 91 10.16 14.95 9.28
N LEU A 92 9.46 14.18 10.11
CA LEU A 92 10.06 13.53 11.28
C LEU A 92 11.21 12.61 10.89
N TYR A 93 11.07 11.87 9.78
CA TYR A 93 12.14 11.05 9.24
C TYR A 93 13.33 11.90 8.77
N GLN A 94 13.09 13.01 8.06
CA GLN A 94 14.14 13.94 7.64
C GLN A 94 14.91 14.53 8.83
N ILE A 95 14.22 14.87 9.93
CA ILE A 95 14.86 15.33 11.17
C ILE A 95 15.69 14.19 11.78
N SER A 96 15.12 12.99 11.89
CA SER A 96 15.80 11.83 12.49
C SER A 96 17.07 11.41 11.74
N THR A 97 17.13 11.70 10.44
CA THR A 97 18.27 11.42 9.56
C THR A 97 19.22 12.61 9.40
N GLY A 98 18.96 13.74 10.08
CA GLY A 98 19.79 14.94 10.04
C GLY A 98 19.72 15.73 8.73
N GLN A 99 18.70 15.49 7.90
CA GLN A 99 18.53 16.16 6.60
C GLN A 99 17.92 17.56 6.74
N THR A 100 17.11 17.80 7.78
CA THR A 100 16.45 19.10 8.01
C THR A 100 16.32 19.46 9.48
N ASN A 101 15.90 20.70 9.74
CA ASN A 101 15.55 21.22 11.06
C ASN A 101 14.03 21.17 11.29
N LEU A 102 13.60 21.47 12.52
CA LEU A 102 12.17 21.57 12.86
C LEU A 102 11.39 22.62 12.06
N MET A 103 12.07 23.62 11.49
CA MET A 103 11.43 24.72 10.76
C MET A 103 11.40 24.55 9.24
N THR A 104 12.02 23.49 8.69
CA THR A 104 12.11 23.30 7.23
C THR A 104 11.79 21.86 6.81
N SER A 105 10.88 21.71 5.85
CA SER A 105 10.62 20.43 5.16
C SER A 105 11.23 20.46 3.77
N LEU A 106 12.00 19.43 3.41
CA LEU A 106 12.56 19.29 2.08
C LEU A 106 11.53 18.69 1.10
N PRO A 107 11.56 19.11 -0.17
CA PRO A 107 10.77 18.48 -1.22
C PRO A 107 11.28 17.06 -1.51
N VAL A 108 10.35 16.12 -1.66
CA VAL A 108 10.65 14.70 -1.92
C VAL A 108 9.88 14.20 -3.12
N HIS A 109 10.38 13.12 -3.74
CA HIS A 109 9.64 12.42 -4.78
C HIS A 109 8.32 11.82 -4.21
N PRO A 110 7.16 12.13 -4.79
CA PRO A 110 5.89 11.52 -4.40
C PRO A 110 5.77 10.12 -5.01
N THR A 111 6.65 9.20 -4.62
CA THR A 111 6.70 7.82 -5.13
C THR A 111 5.37 7.08 -4.96
N GLN A 112 4.58 7.45 -3.95
CA GLN A 112 3.24 6.91 -3.73
C GLN A 112 2.30 7.20 -4.90
N LEU A 113 2.38 8.40 -5.49
CA LEU A 113 1.59 8.76 -6.67
C LEU A 113 2.09 8.00 -7.91
N TYR A 114 3.40 7.78 -8.04
CA TYR A 114 3.94 6.97 -9.13
C TYR A 114 3.46 5.52 -9.05
N GLU A 115 3.44 4.94 -7.85
CA GLU A 115 2.90 3.60 -7.61
C GLU A 115 1.39 3.53 -7.83
N ALA A 116 0.63 4.55 -7.42
CA ALA A 116 -0.80 4.62 -7.66
C ALA A 116 -1.11 4.71 -9.17
N LEU A 117 -0.37 5.53 -9.91
CA LEU A 117 -0.48 5.61 -11.38
C LEU A 117 -0.09 4.31 -12.05
N GLY A 118 1.00 3.66 -11.61
CA GLY A 118 1.40 2.35 -12.09
C GLY A 118 0.30 1.31 -11.87
N ALA A 119 -0.27 1.25 -10.67
CA ALA A 119 -1.38 0.36 -10.34
C ALA A 119 -2.63 0.63 -11.19
N LEU A 120 -2.95 1.90 -11.44
CA LEU A 120 -4.05 2.31 -12.31
C LEU A 120 -3.83 1.84 -13.75
N ILE A 121 -2.63 2.05 -14.31
CA ILE A 121 -2.29 1.60 -15.67
C ILE A 121 -2.36 0.07 -15.75
N SER A 122 -1.77 -0.65 -14.79
CA SER A 122 -1.81 -2.11 -14.73
C SER A 122 -3.25 -2.64 -14.65
N MET A 123 -4.11 -2.00 -13.86
CA MET A 123 -5.52 -2.33 -13.74
C MET A 123 -6.25 -2.17 -15.08
N PHE A 124 -6.09 -1.03 -15.77
CA PHE A 124 -6.71 -0.80 -17.08
C PHE A 124 -6.20 -1.78 -18.13
N LEU A 125 -4.90 -2.06 -18.15
CA LEU A 125 -4.31 -3.07 -19.05
C LEU A 125 -4.88 -4.45 -18.79
N ALA A 126 -4.98 -4.87 -17.52
CA ALA A 126 -5.55 -6.16 -17.16
C ALA A 126 -7.02 -6.27 -17.61
N MET A 127 -7.83 -5.23 -17.37
CA MET A 127 -9.23 -5.19 -17.84
C MET A 127 -9.32 -5.27 -19.37
N TRP A 128 -8.42 -4.57 -20.08
CA TRP A 128 -8.42 -4.58 -21.53
C TRP A 128 -8.06 -5.97 -22.10
N ILE A 129 -7.05 -6.62 -21.54
CA ILE A 129 -6.66 -7.99 -21.91
C ILE A 129 -7.79 -8.97 -21.61
N HIS A 130 -8.42 -8.84 -20.44
CA HIS A 130 -9.52 -9.72 -20.04
C HIS A 130 -10.74 -9.56 -20.95
N LYS A 131 -11.04 -8.32 -21.42
CA LYS A 131 -12.08 -8.08 -22.43
C LYS A 131 -11.76 -8.77 -23.76
N LYS A 132 -10.50 -8.74 -24.22
CA LYS A 132 -10.11 -9.41 -25.48
C LYS A 132 -10.15 -10.94 -25.41
N LYS A 133 -10.05 -11.54 -24.22
CA LYS A 133 -10.17 -12.99 -24.02
C LYS A 133 -11.61 -13.51 -24.01
N LYS A 134 -12.60 -12.62 -23.79
CA LYS A 134 -14.04 -12.96 -23.80
C LYS A 134 -14.73 -12.70 -25.15
N VAL A 135 -14.00 -12.25 -26.17
CA VAL A 135 -14.44 -12.11 -27.59
C VAL A 135 -13.81 -13.22 -28.41
#